data_AF-A0A7Z9XTK0-F1
#
_entry.id   AF-A0A7Z9XTK0-F1
#
_cell.length_a   1.000
_cell.length_b   1.000
_cell.length_c   1.000
_cell.angle_alpha   90.00
_cell.angle_beta   90.00
_cell.angle_gamma   90.00
#
_symmetry.space_group_name_H-M   'P 1'
#
loop_
_entity.id
_entity.type
_entity.pdbx_description
1 polymer ?
#
loop_
_entity_poly.entity_id
_entity_poly.type
_entity_poly.pdbx_seq_one_letter_code
_entity_poly.pdbx_strand_id
1 'polypeptide(L)'
;MSRNRESKWRLPTLASYQGQYFYMALVLIMVLVAFAWVGLQYVKTTSGEQILRINMRAEIEEEVDALLQELRDIQGVLGNHLIEPGKRSGSDIRHRLQDIENKFAAVSVKLGELNGGGDQQLQAFIPVAKLSDFKNEITSFLHISGNSILRFPGIYIIQTDMRPKSRVILEALDGIGGEMVQRKNGSDFTHLIYQARHTWQQLQSEVNLLVANRFSVFSDNPEMGIDDGVRNIDDYL
;
A
#
# COMPACT_ATOMS: atom_id res chain seq x y z
N MET A 1 -46.16 9.64 92.24
CA MET A 1 -45.82 10.75 91.32
C MET A 1 -44.35 11.10 91.50
N SER A 2 -43.59 11.21 90.40
CA SER A 2 -42.22 11.75 90.30
C SER A 2 -41.10 10.86 90.88
N ARG A 3 -39.97 10.57 90.22
CA ARG A 3 -39.39 11.07 88.96
C ARG A 3 -38.38 10.03 88.45
N ASN A 4 -38.51 9.65 87.18
CA ASN A 4 -37.52 8.87 86.43
C ASN A 4 -36.19 9.63 86.38
N ARG A 5 -35.10 9.01 86.86
CA ARG A 5 -33.73 9.51 86.64
C ARG A 5 -33.27 9.02 85.27
N GLU A 6 -33.29 9.92 84.29
CA GLU A 6 -32.61 9.71 83.01
C GLU A 6 -31.10 9.58 83.26
N SER A 7 -30.56 8.37 83.08
CA SER A 7 -29.13 8.13 83.00
C SER A 7 -28.60 8.77 81.72
N LYS A 8 -28.22 10.04 81.79
CA LYS A 8 -27.45 10.69 80.73
C LYS A 8 -26.14 9.92 80.60
N TRP A 9 -25.96 9.25 79.47
CA TRP A 9 -24.69 8.71 79.01
C TRP A 9 -23.70 9.87 78.92
N ARG A 10 -23.00 10.14 80.02
CA ARG A 10 -21.90 11.10 80.07
C ARG A 10 -20.69 10.33 79.56
N LEU A 11 -20.23 10.68 78.36
CA LEU A 11 -18.90 10.30 77.90
C LEU A 11 -17.91 10.67 79.01
N PRO A 12 -17.26 9.71 79.66
CA PRO A 12 -16.30 10.03 80.70
C PRO A 12 -15.16 10.77 79.99
N THR A 13 -14.68 11.88 80.58
CA THR A 13 -13.47 12.66 80.21
C THR A 13 -13.61 13.99 79.45
N LEU A 14 -14.78 14.44 78.98
CA LEU A 14 -14.88 15.81 78.40
C LEU A 14 -14.65 16.96 79.41
N ALA A 15 -14.74 16.66 80.71
CA ALA A 15 -14.52 17.62 81.79
C ALA A 15 -13.06 17.68 82.29
N SER A 16 -12.15 16.81 81.81
CA SER A 16 -10.73 16.84 82.18
C SER A 16 -9.86 17.31 81.01
N TYR A 17 -8.85 18.13 81.29
CA TYR A 17 -7.90 18.63 80.28
C TYR A 17 -7.27 17.48 79.46
N GLN A 18 -6.94 16.37 80.13
CA GLN A 18 -6.37 15.18 79.48
C GLN A 18 -7.34 14.50 78.50
N GLY A 19 -8.65 14.47 78.80
CA GLY A 19 -9.65 13.93 77.89
C GLY A 19 -9.87 14.79 76.65
N GLN A 20 -9.85 16.12 76.81
CA GLN A 20 -9.97 17.05 75.67
C GLN A 20 -8.81 16.89 74.68
N TYR A 21 -7.56 16.74 75.17
CA TYR A 21 -6.41 16.45 74.30
C TYR A 21 -6.52 15.07 73.64
N PHE A 22 -7.03 14.06 74.34
CA PHE A 22 -7.25 12.73 73.77
C PHE A 22 -8.27 12.75 72.62
N TYR A 23 -9.41 13.44 72.80
CA TYR A 23 -10.40 13.58 71.73
C TYR A 23 -9.88 14.43 70.56
N MET A 24 -9.16 15.51 70.84
CA MET A 24 -8.53 16.32 69.80
C MET A 24 -7.53 15.50 68.98
N ALA A 25 -6.68 14.70 69.65
CA ALA A 25 -5.76 13.78 68.99
C ALA A 25 -6.50 12.72 68.17
N LEU A 26 -7.59 12.15 68.68
CA LEU A 26 -8.38 11.13 67.97
C LEU A 26 -9.04 11.71 66.71
N VAL A 27 -9.59 12.93 66.78
CA VAL A 27 -10.13 13.63 65.61
C VAL A 27 -9.02 13.92 64.60
N LEU A 28 -7.84 14.35 65.05
CA LEU A 28 -6.71 14.65 64.17
C LEU A 28 -6.21 13.38 63.46
N ILE A 29 -6.13 12.25 64.18
CA ILE A 29 -5.83 10.94 63.60
C ILE A 29 -6.89 10.54 62.58
N MET A 30 -8.19 10.71 62.90
CA MET A 30 -9.28 10.36 61.99
C MET A 30 -9.25 11.20 60.70
N VAL A 31 -8.94 12.50 60.81
CA VAL A 31 -8.76 13.40 59.66
C VAL A 31 -7.55 13.00 58.83
N LEU A 32 -6.41 12.66 59.47
CA LEU A 32 -5.23 12.15 58.78
C LEU A 32 -5.52 10.86 58.01
N VAL A 33 -6.25 9.92 58.62
CA VAL A 33 -6.66 8.67 57.96
C VAL A 33 -7.58 8.94 56.77
N ALA A 34 -8.52 9.89 56.90
CA ALA A 34 -9.41 10.27 55.81
C ALA A 34 -8.62 10.89 54.63
N PHE A 35 -7.68 11.80 54.89
CA PHE A 35 -6.81 12.36 53.85
C PHE A 35 -5.92 11.30 53.20
N ALA A 36 -5.34 10.39 53.98
CA ALA A 36 -4.54 9.29 53.46
C ALA A 36 -5.38 8.36 52.56
N TRP A 37 -6.63 8.08 52.95
CA TRP A 37 -7.54 7.27 52.16
C TRP A 37 -7.94 7.95 50.85
N VAL A 38 -8.27 9.26 50.87
CA VAL A 38 -8.56 10.04 49.66
C VAL A 38 -7.35 10.12 48.73
N GLY A 39 -6.15 10.38 49.29
CA GLY A 39 -4.91 10.40 48.51
C GLY A 39 -4.61 9.06 47.85
N LEU A 40 -4.85 7.95 48.56
CA LEU A 40 -4.66 6.61 48.02
C LEU A 40 -5.67 6.26 46.92
N GLN A 41 -6.93 6.70 47.05
CA GLN A 41 -7.93 6.54 45.99
C GLN A 41 -7.56 7.37 44.76
N TYR A 42 -7.17 8.63 44.96
CA TYR A 42 -6.76 9.53 43.88
C TYR A 42 -5.54 9.00 43.10
N VAL A 43 -4.51 8.52 43.80
CA VAL A 43 -3.35 7.89 43.17
C VAL A 43 -3.75 6.63 42.40
N LYS A 44 -4.61 5.77 42.96
CA LYS A 44 -5.08 4.57 42.25
C LYS A 44 -5.80 4.90 40.95
N THR A 45 -6.68 5.91 40.95
CA THR A 45 -7.41 6.32 39.75
C THR A 45 -6.48 6.95 38.72
N THR A 46 -5.63 7.88 39.12
CA THR A 46 -4.73 8.59 38.19
C THR A 46 -3.63 7.67 37.65
N SER A 47 -3.03 6.81 38.48
CA SER A 47 -2.06 5.82 38.01
C SER A 47 -2.70 4.77 37.11
N GLY A 48 -3.93 4.34 37.38
CA GLY A 48 -4.67 3.42 36.50
C GLY A 48 -4.92 4.01 35.12
N GLU A 49 -5.38 5.26 35.06
CA GLU A 49 -5.58 5.97 33.79
C GLU A 49 -4.28 6.20 33.02
N GLN A 50 -3.18 6.53 33.71
CA GLN A 50 -1.87 6.69 33.08
C GLN A 50 -1.31 5.38 32.53
N ILE A 51 -1.44 4.27 33.27
CA ILE A 51 -1.01 2.95 32.80
C ILE A 51 -1.81 2.52 31.56
N LEU A 52 -3.14 2.75 31.55
CA LEU A 52 -3.97 2.46 30.38
C LEU A 52 -3.53 3.27 29.15
N ARG A 53 -3.25 4.58 29.32
CA ARG A 53 -2.74 5.41 28.22
C ARG A 53 -1.38 4.94 27.69
N ILE A 54 -0.46 4.56 28.58
CA ILE A 54 0.86 4.05 28.18
C ILE A 54 0.71 2.74 27.40
N ASN A 55 -0.13 1.82 27.87
CA ASN A 55 -0.36 0.54 27.20
C ASN A 55 -1.00 0.74 25.81
N MET A 56 -2.03 1.60 25.71
CA MET A 56 -2.66 1.93 24.42
C MET A 56 -1.67 2.57 23.45
N ARG A 57 -0.78 3.44 23.94
CA ARG A 57 0.27 4.05 23.13
C ARG A 57 1.26 3.03 22.61
N ALA A 58 1.74 2.12 23.47
CA ALA A 58 2.66 1.06 23.09
C ALA A 58 2.04 0.14 22.02
N GLU A 59 0.75 -0.21 22.17
CA GLU A 59 0.01 -1.00 21.17
C GLU A 59 -0.07 -0.28 19.82
N ILE A 60 -0.35 1.02 19.82
CA ILE A 60 -0.41 1.81 18.58
C ILE A 60 0.97 1.94 17.94
N GLU A 61 2.03 2.16 18.73
CA GLU A 61 3.41 2.20 18.22
C GLU A 61 3.79 0.87 17.55
N GLU A 62 3.42 -0.26 18.14
CA GLU A 62 3.62 -1.59 17.56
C GLU A 62 2.84 -1.78 16.23
N GLU A 63 1.57 -1.36 16.20
CA GLU A 63 0.75 -1.43 14.97
C GLU A 63 1.31 -0.53 13.86
N VAL A 64 1.83 0.65 14.21
CA VAL A 64 2.48 1.58 13.30
C VAL A 64 3.77 1.00 12.72
N ASP A 65 4.61 0.40 13.56
CA ASP A 65 5.85 -0.24 13.09
C ASP A 65 5.55 -1.43 12.16
N ALA A 66 4.52 -2.22 12.47
CA ALA A 66 4.04 -3.29 11.59
C ALA A 66 3.56 -2.74 10.23
N LEU A 67 2.80 -1.63 10.23
CA LEU A 67 2.37 -0.95 9.01
C LEU A 67 3.53 -0.45 8.16
N LEU A 68 4.57 0.14 8.79
CA LEU A 68 5.77 0.59 8.09
C LEU A 68 6.51 -0.59 7.44
N GLN A 69 6.56 -1.73 8.13
CA GLN A 69 7.17 -2.93 7.57
C GLN A 69 6.39 -3.47 6.39
N GLU A 70 5.05 -3.51 6.46
CA GLU A 70 4.20 -3.92 5.33
C GLU A 70 4.35 -2.97 4.12
N LEU A 71 4.47 -1.66 4.35
CA LEU A 71 4.74 -0.69 3.28
C LEU A 71 6.09 -0.93 2.61
N ARG A 72 7.15 -1.23 3.40
CA ARG A 72 8.46 -1.59 2.84
C ARG A 72 8.41 -2.89 2.04
N ASP A 73 7.66 -3.88 2.53
CA ASP A 73 7.46 -5.13 1.80
C ASP A 73 6.75 -4.88 0.47
N ILE A 74 5.68 -4.06 0.45
CA ILE A 74 5.00 -3.67 -0.79
C ILE A 74 5.95 -2.93 -1.72
N GLN A 75 6.78 -2.02 -1.23
CA GLN A 75 7.78 -1.33 -2.05
C GLN A 75 8.72 -2.34 -2.72
N GLY A 76 9.18 -3.36 -1.99
CA GLY A 76 9.97 -4.45 -2.55
C GLY A 76 9.21 -5.26 -3.61
N VAL A 77 7.94 -5.56 -3.35
CA VAL A 77 7.08 -6.28 -4.32
C VAL A 77 6.87 -5.46 -5.58
N LEU A 78 6.63 -4.15 -5.48
CA LEU A 78 6.47 -3.25 -6.61
C LEU A 78 7.76 -3.11 -7.42
N GLY A 79 8.91 -3.03 -6.74
CA GLY A 79 10.22 -3.04 -7.40
C GLY A 79 10.43 -4.32 -8.22
N ASN A 80 10.09 -5.48 -7.66
CA ASN A 80 10.14 -6.75 -8.38
C ASN A 80 9.14 -6.80 -9.54
N HIS A 81 7.92 -6.28 -9.34
CA HIS A 81 6.90 -6.23 -10.40
C HIS A 81 7.26 -5.28 -11.54
N LEU A 82 8.04 -4.23 -11.26
CA LEU A 82 8.59 -3.34 -12.29
C LEU A 82 9.59 -4.09 -13.17
N ILE A 83 10.45 -4.92 -12.58
CA ILE A 83 11.50 -5.66 -13.29
C ILE A 83 10.89 -6.84 -14.05
N GLU A 84 10.05 -7.63 -13.38
CA GLU A 84 9.40 -8.83 -13.91
C GLU A 84 7.89 -8.78 -13.61
N PRO A 85 7.11 -8.12 -14.47
CA PRO A 85 5.67 -8.16 -14.37
C PRO A 85 5.20 -9.60 -14.60
N GLY A 86 4.11 -10.00 -13.97
CA GLY A 86 3.55 -11.35 -14.16
C GLY A 86 4.06 -12.43 -13.20
N LYS A 87 5.26 -12.32 -12.60
CA LYS A 87 5.73 -13.29 -11.58
C LYS A 87 4.88 -13.28 -10.30
N ARG A 88 4.24 -12.16 -9.99
CA ARG A 88 3.25 -12.03 -8.91
C ARG A 88 2.00 -11.37 -9.45
N SER A 89 0.85 -11.90 -9.05
CA SER A 89 -0.44 -11.40 -9.52
C SER A 89 -0.65 -9.98 -8.99
N GLY A 90 -0.98 -9.04 -9.89
CA GLY A 90 -1.39 -7.69 -9.51
C GLY A 90 -2.66 -7.68 -8.63
N SER A 91 -3.39 -8.79 -8.51
CA SER A 91 -4.46 -8.97 -7.52
C SER A 91 -3.92 -9.00 -6.08
N ASP A 92 -2.80 -9.67 -5.86
CA ASP A 92 -2.25 -9.88 -4.51
C ASP A 92 -1.71 -8.58 -3.94
N ILE A 93 -1.10 -7.76 -4.80
CA ILE A 93 -0.63 -6.42 -4.44
C ILE A 93 -1.83 -5.52 -4.10
N ARG A 94 -2.91 -5.59 -4.88
CA ARG A 94 -4.15 -4.83 -4.61
C ARG A 94 -4.82 -5.25 -3.31
N HIS A 95 -4.89 -6.55 -3.01
CA HIS A 95 -5.42 -7.04 -1.74
C HIS A 95 -4.59 -6.56 -0.56
N ARG A 96 -3.25 -6.67 -0.64
CA ARG A 96 -2.37 -6.17 0.42
C ARG A 96 -2.50 -4.67 0.65
N LEU A 97 -2.66 -3.88 -0.40
CA LEU A 97 -2.91 -2.45 -0.26
C LEU A 97 -4.24 -2.14 0.44
N GLN A 98 -5.28 -2.90 0.14
CA GLN A 98 -6.57 -2.76 0.84
C GLN A 98 -6.43 -3.11 2.33
N ASP A 99 -5.67 -4.15 2.66
CA ASP A 99 -5.45 -4.54 4.05
C ASP A 99 -4.67 -3.47 4.82
N ILE A 100 -3.65 -2.87 4.21
CA ILE A 100 -2.91 -1.73 4.78
C ILE A 100 -3.84 -0.55 5.02
N GLU A 101 -4.70 -0.22 4.05
CA GLU A 101 -5.68 0.87 4.20
C GLU A 101 -6.63 0.64 5.38
N ASN A 102 -7.14 -0.59 5.54
CA ASN A 102 -8.01 -0.97 6.64
C ASN A 102 -7.28 -0.85 8.00
N LYS A 103 -6.02 -1.28 8.07
CA LYS A 103 -5.20 -1.17 9.28
C LYS A 103 -4.90 0.28 9.65
N PHE A 104 -4.55 1.12 8.68
CA PHE A 104 -4.38 2.56 8.91
C PHE A 104 -5.66 3.22 9.44
N ALA A 105 -6.82 2.85 8.90
CA ALA A 105 -8.10 3.34 9.38
C ALA A 105 -8.35 2.91 10.85
N ALA A 106 -8.05 1.65 11.19
CA ALA A 106 -8.17 1.15 12.57
C ALA A 106 -7.24 1.90 13.55
N VAL A 107 -5.97 2.09 13.18
CA VAL A 107 -5.00 2.87 13.98
C VAL A 107 -5.46 4.32 14.15
N SER A 108 -6.00 4.94 13.09
CA SER A 108 -6.54 6.30 13.16
C SER A 108 -7.72 6.42 14.12
N VAL A 109 -8.58 5.40 14.22
CA VAL A 109 -9.69 5.38 15.18
C VAL A 109 -9.16 5.28 16.61
N LYS A 110 -8.23 4.35 16.88
CA LYS A 110 -7.58 4.20 18.19
C LYS A 110 -6.87 5.48 18.66
N LEU A 111 -6.21 6.17 17.73
CA LEU A 111 -5.59 7.49 17.98
C LEU A 111 -6.60 8.59 18.30
N GLY A 112 -7.81 8.51 17.73
CA GLY A 112 -8.92 9.41 18.03
C GLY A 112 -9.53 9.17 19.42
N GLU A 113 -9.48 7.94 19.94
CA GLU A 113 -9.96 7.60 21.28
C GLU A 113 -8.99 8.10 22.38
N LEU A 114 -7.71 8.27 22.06
CA LEU A 114 -6.68 8.81 22.95
C LEU A 114 -6.76 10.34 23.21
N ASN A 115 -7.79 11.03 22.71
CA ASN A 115 -7.96 12.50 22.67
C ASN A 115 -8.02 13.26 24.03
N GLY A 116 -7.51 12.68 25.12
CA GLY A 116 -7.32 13.33 26.42
C GLY A 116 -6.05 14.18 26.57
N GLY A 117 -5.51 14.73 25.48
CA GLY A 117 -4.38 15.67 25.46
C GLY A 117 -3.01 14.99 25.53
N GLY A 118 -2.26 15.00 24.42
CA GLY A 118 -0.84 14.62 24.45
C GLY A 118 -0.18 14.49 23.08
N ASP A 119 -0.68 13.61 22.21
CA ASP A 119 0.15 13.12 21.11
C ASP A 119 -0.33 13.59 19.72
N GLN A 120 -0.24 14.90 19.49
CA GLN A 120 -0.43 15.51 18.16
C GLN A 120 0.52 14.93 17.10
N GLN A 121 1.68 14.39 17.51
CA GLN A 121 2.65 13.77 16.60
C GLN A 121 2.16 12.43 16.03
N LEU A 122 1.50 11.60 16.84
CA LEU A 122 0.92 10.34 16.35
C LEU A 122 -0.33 10.60 15.49
N GLN A 123 -1.09 11.66 15.78
CA GLN A 123 -2.22 12.08 14.92
C GLN A 123 -1.77 12.68 13.58
N ALA A 124 -0.53 13.17 13.49
CA ALA A 124 0.07 13.66 12.24
C ALA A 124 0.60 12.52 11.34
N PHE A 125 0.53 11.26 11.79
CA PHE A 125 1.22 10.10 11.22
C PHE A 125 0.68 9.59 9.87
N ILE A 126 -0.02 10.42 9.09
CA ILE A 126 -0.51 10.23 7.70
C ILE A 126 -2.04 10.45 7.67
N PRO A 127 -2.52 11.55 7.07
CA PRO A 127 -3.93 11.70 6.78
C PRO A 127 -4.37 10.56 5.87
N VAL A 128 -5.47 9.90 6.20
CA VAL A 128 -6.09 8.82 5.40
C VAL A 128 -6.17 9.16 3.90
N ALA A 129 -6.37 10.45 3.57
CA ALA A 129 -6.36 10.96 2.20
C ALA A 129 -5.06 10.63 1.42
N LYS A 130 -3.88 10.77 2.04
CA LYS A 130 -2.60 10.49 1.37
C LYS A 130 -2.40 9.00 1.07
N LEU A 131 -3.00 8.13 1.88
CA LEU A 131 -2.92 6.68 1.68
C LEU A 131 -3.83 6.23 0.54
N SER A 132 -5.02 6.83 0.44
CA SER A 132 -5.92 6.64 -0.70
C SER A 132 -5.26 7.09 -2.01
N ASP A 133 -4.59 8.25 -2.01
CA ASP A 133 -3.85 8.73 -3.18
C ASP A 133 -2.74 7.76 -3.58
N PHE A 134 -1.95 7.29 -2.62
CA PHE A 134 -0.91 6.28 -2.83
C PHE A 134 -1.47 4.97 -3.42
N LYS A 135 -2.60 4.48 -2.91
CA LYS A 135 -3.28 3.29 -3.44
C LYS A 135 -3.72 3.50 -4.90
N ASN A 136 -4.25 4.68 -5.23
CA ASN A 136 -4.67 5.02 -6.59
C ASN A 136 -3.46 5.08 -7.54
N GLU A 137 -2.34 5.65 -7.10
CA GLU A 137 -1.09 5.67 -7.84
C GLU A 137 -0.55 4.27 -8.09
N ILE A 138 -0.52 3.40 -7.07
CA ILE A 138 -0.08 2.01 -7.25
C ILE A 138 -1.03 1.24 -8.16
N THR A 139 -2.34 1.44 -8.05
CA THR A 139 -3.30 0.76 -8.91
C THR A 139 -3.11 1.18 -10.37
N SER A 140 -2.89 2.48 -10.62
CA SER A 140 -2.54 3.00 -11.94
C SER A 140 -1.21 2.42 -12.44
N PHE A 141 -0.19 2.36 -11.58
CA PHE A 141 1.09 1.74 -11.88
C PHE A 141 0.92 0.27 -12.29
N LEU A 142 0.18 -0.53 -11.52
CA LEU A 142 -0.09 -1.94 -11.83
C LEU A 142 -0.84 -2.12 -13.15
N HIS A 143 -1.73 -1.19 -13.48
CA HIS A 143 -2.44 -1.19 -14.75
C HIS A 143 -1.52 -0.90 -15.94
N ILE A 144 -0.62 0.08 -15.80
CA ILE A 144 0.36 0.44 -16.83
C ILE A 144 1.43 -0.65 -16.95
N SER A 145 1.92 -1.18 -15.84
CA SER A 145 2.99 -2.18 -15.82
C SER A 145 2.55 -3.51 -16.42
N GLY A 146 1.27 -3.90 -16.26
CA GLY A 146 0.68 -5.11 -16.82
C GLY A 146 0.09 -4.94 -18.23
N ASN A 147 0.38 -3.84 -18.93
CA ASN A 147 -0.08 -3.61 -20.29
C ASN A 147 1.10 -3.17 -21.17
N SER A 148 1.56 -4.09 -22.03
CA SER A 148 2.71 -3.87 -22.92
C SER A 148 2.57 -2.65 -23.84
N ILE A 149 1.35 -2.33 -24.30
CA ILE A 149 1.07 -1.18 -25.16
C ILE A 149 1.18 0.13 -24.38
N LEU A 150 0.65 0.18 -23.15
CA LEU A 150 0.74 1.36 -22.28
C LEU A 150 2.16 1.58 -21.77
N ARG A 151 2.89 0.48 -21.53
CA ARG A 151 4.26 0.52 -21.04
C ARG A 151 5.27 0.94 -22.11
N PHE A 152 5.05 0.52 -23.36
CA PHE A 152 5.94 0.80 -24.49
C PHE A 152 5.18 1.47 -25.64
N PRO A 153 5.16 2.81 -25.71
CA PRO A 153 4.49 3.54 -26.78
C PRO A 153 4.95 3.15 -28.19
N GLY A 154 6.18 2.63 -28.34
CA GLY A 154 6.69 2.13 -29.62
C GLY A 154 5.90 0.93 -30.17
N ILE A 155 5.35 0.06 -29.31
CA ILE A 155 4.53 -1.09 -29.73
C ILE A 155 3.24 -0.59 -30.41
N TYR A 156 2.65 0.48 -29.87
CA TYR A 156 1.48 1.11 -30.49
C TYR A 156 1.79 1.59 -31.92
N ILE A 157 2.92 2.28 -32.13
CA ILE A 157 3.31 2.79 -33.46
C ILE A 157 3.53 1.64 -34.45
N ILE A 158 4.15 0.55 -33.99
CA ILE A 158 4.38 -0.64 -34.83
C ILE A 158 3.05 -1.28 -35.25
N GLN A 159 2.13 -1.48 -34.30
CA GLN A 159 0.86 -2.14 -34.56
C GLN A 159 -0.11 -1.28 -35.39
N THR A 160 -0.18 0.01 -35.10
CA THR A 160 -1.19 0.91 -35.67
C THR A 160 -0.75 1.60 -36.94
N ASP A 161 0.55 1.84 -37.13
CA ASP A 161 1.06 2.62 -38.27
C ASP A 161 2.01 1.80 -39.16
N MET A 162 3.03 1.15 -38.58
CA MET A 162 4.03 0.44 -39.39
C MET A 162 3.50 -0.86 -40.01
N ARG A 163 2.72 -1.67 -39.26
CA ARG A 163 2.19 -2.96 -39.75
C ARG A 163 1.22 -2.79 -40.93
N PRO A 164 0.24 -1.88 -40.89
CA PRO A 164 -0.64 -1.63 -42.04
C PRO A 164 0.13 -1.11 -43.26
N LYS A 165 1.05 -0.16 -43.08
CA LYS A 165 1.87 0.39 -44.17
C LYS A 165 2.76 -0.68 -44.80
N SER A 166 3.38 -1.55 -44.00
CA SER A 166 4.18 -2.66 -44.51
C SER A 166 3.35 -3.63 -45.35
N ARG A 167 2.12 -3.93 -44.91
CA ARG A 167 1.21 -4.80 -45.67
C ARG A 167 0.90 -4.23 -47.06
N VAL A 168 0.63 -2.92 -47.16
CA VAL A 168 0.40 -2.24 -48.44
C VAL A 168 1.63 -2.34 -49.36
N ILE A 169 2.84 -2.20 -48.82
CA ILE A 169 4.08 -2.34 -49.60
C ILE A 169 4.25 -3.77 -50.11
N LEU A 170 3.99 -4.78 -49.27
CA LEU A 170 4.06 -6.18 -49.67
C LEU A 170 3.01 -6.52 -50.73
N GLU A 171 1.77 -6.07 -50.56
CA GLU A 171 0.70 -6.27 -51.54
C GLU A 171 1.03 -5.59 -52.89
N ALA A 172 1.66 -4.41 -52.86
CA ALA A 172 2.13 -3.75 -54.08
C ALA A 172 3.26 -4.53 -54.77
N LEU A 173 4.25 -5.01 -54.02
CA LEU A 173 5.34 -5.83 -54.55
C LEU A 173 4.82 -7.15 -55.14
N ASP A 174 3.86 -7.80 -54.47
CA ASP A 174 3.22 -9.03 -54.95
C ASP A 174 2.37 -8.80 -56.20
N GLY A 175 1.66 -7.67 -56.27
CA GLY A 175 0.92 -7.25 -57.46
C GLY A 175 1.82 -7.06 -58.68
N ILE A 176 2.93 -6.31 -58.52
CA ILE A 176 3.89 -6.08 -59.61
C ILE A 176 4.57 -7.41 -60.01
N GLY A 177 4.91 -8.26 -59.04
CA GLY A 177 5.48 -9.58 -59.29
C GLY A 177 4.55 -10.47 -60.13
N GLY A 178 3.26 -10.53 -59.78
CA GLY A 178 2.25 -11.29 -60.51
C GLY A 178 2.03 -10.81 -61.95
N GLU A 179 1.99 -9.50 -62.17
CA GLU A 179 1.86 -8.92 -63.52
C GLU A 179 3.08 -9.19 -64.41
N MET A 180 4.29 -9.15 -63.85
CA MET A 180 5.53 -9.40 -64.60
C MET A 180 5.68 -10.87 -65.01
N VAL A 181 5.28 -11.81 -64.16
CA VAL A 181 5.26 -13.25 -64.49
C VAL A 181 4.32 -13.55 -65.67
N GLN A 182 3.18 -12.85 -65.75
CA GLN A 182 2.23 -13.01 -66.87
C GLN A 182 2.74 -12.44 -68.20
N ARG A 183 3.60 -11.42 -68.18
CA ARG A 183 4.07 -10.73 -69.39
C ARG A 183 5.21 -11.44 -70.13
N LYS A 184 5.72 -12.60 -69.66
CA LYS A 184 6.85 -13.37 -70.25
C LYS A 184 8.15 -12.59 -70.51
N ASN A 185 8.21 -11.32 -70.12
CA ASN A 185 9.38 -10.46 -70.18
C ASN A 185 9.79 -10.16 -68.73
N GLY A 186 10.79 -10.84 -68.18
CA GLY A 186 11.29 -10.41 -66.87
C GLY A 186 11.95 -11.45 -65.97
N SER A 187 12.94 -12.23 -66.43
CA SER A 187 13.77 -12.98 -65.46
C SER A 187 14.42 -12.04 -64.44
N ASP A 188 14.97 -10.92 -64.92
CA ASP A 188 15.83 -10.05 -64.11
C ASP A 188 15.00 -9.09 -63.25
N PHE A 189 13.88 -8.58 -63.77
CA PHE A 189 13.01 -7.68 -63.03
C PHE A 189 12.19 -8.41 -61.96
N THR A 190 11.74 -9.64 -62.24
CA THR A 190 11.10 -10.48 -61.24
C THR A 190 12.06 -10.84 -60.10
N HIS A 191 13.33 -11.11 -60.41
CA HIS A 191 14.36 -11.30 -59.37
C HIS A 191 14.52 -10.06 -58.48
N LEU A 192 14.53 -8.86 -59.05
CA LEU A 192 14.62 -7.60 -58.28
C LEU A 192 13.40 -7.39 -57.36
N ILE A 193 12.19 -7.75 -57.79
CA ILE A 193 10.98 -7.66 -56.96
C ILE A 193 11.04 -8.65 -55.79
N TYR A 194 11.44 -9.90 -56.05
CA TYR A 194 11.62 -10.89 -54.98
C TYR A 194 12.72 -10.46 -53.99
N GLN A 195 13.82 -9.90 -54.48
CA GLN A 195 14.89 -9.37 -53.64
C GLN A 195 14.42 -8.17 -52.80
N ALA A 196 13.64 -7.26 -53.39
CA ALA A 196 13.05 -6.13 -52.66
C ALA A 196 12.07 -6.60 -51.58
N ARG A 197 11.22 -7.60 -51.88
CA ARG A 197 10.32 -8.22 -50.92
C ARG A 197 11.09 -8.86 -49.76
N HIS A 198 12.09 -9.69 -50.06
CA HIS A 198 12.92 -10.33 -49.04
C HIS A 198 13.63 -9.30 -48.16
N THR A 199 14.24 -8.27 -48.77
CA THR A 199 14.94 -7.21 -48.04
C THR A 199 13.99 -6.43 -47.14
N TRP A 200 12.76 -6.15 -47.60
CA TRP A 200 11.74 -5.48 -46.81
C TRP A 200 11.28 -6.33 -45.62
N GLN A 201 11.04 -7.63 -45.82
CA GLN A 201 10.71 -8.56 -44.73
C GLN A 201 11.85 -8.66 -43.72
N GLN A 202 13.10 -8.73 -44.17
CA GLN A 202 14.27 -8.75 -43.30
C GLN A 202 14.38 -7.47 -42.46
N LEU A 203 14.24 -6.30 -43.07
CA LEU A 203 14.27 -5.02 -42.35
C LEU A 203 13.15 -4.93 -41.30
N GLN A 204 11.95 -5.41 -41.64
CA GLN A 204 10.83 -5.43 -40.69
C GLN A 204 11.11 -6.38 -39.52
N SER A 205 11.67 -7.56 -39.79
CA SER A 205 12.11 -8.51 -38.77
C SER A 205 13.17 -7.91 -37.86
N GLU A 206 14.20 -7.26 -38.41
CA GLU A 206 15.26 -6.60 -37.64
C GLU A 206 14.72 -5.47 -36.76
N VAL A 207 13.79 -4.65 -37.26
CA VAL A 207 13.13 -3.59 -36.48
C VAL A 207 12.30 -4.20 -35.35
N ASN A 208 11.52 -5.24 -35.63
CA ASN A 208 10.73 -5.93 -34.62
C ASN A 208 11.62 -6.59 -33.56
N LEU A 209 12.74 -7.21 -33.95
CA LEU A 209 13.73 -7.79 -33.04
C LEU A 209 14.47 -6.73 -32.23
N LEU A 210 14.77 -5.57 -32.80
CA LEU A 210 15.39 -4.46 -32.07
C LEU A 210 14.44 -3.90 -31.02
N VAL A 211 13.17 -3.71 -31.38
CA VAL A 211 12.12 -3.28 -30.46
C VAL A 211 11.89 -4.35 -29.40
N ALA A 212 11.76 -5.62 -29.78
CA ALA A 212 11.63 -6.73 -28.85
C ALA A 212 12.85 -6.82 -27.93
N ASN A 213 14.09 -6.81 -28.40
CA ASN A 213 15.25 -6.85 -27.50
C ASN A 213 15.36 -5.63 -26.59
N ARG A 214 14.95 -4.44 -27.05
CA ARG A 214 14.99 -3.22 -26.23
C ARG A 214 13.85 -3.17 -25.19
N PHE A 215 12.68 -3.72 -25.50
CA PHE A 215 11.45 -3.56 -24.72
C PHE A 215 10.89 -4.87 -24.12
N SER A 216 11.22 -6.03 -24.68
CA SER A 216 10.90 -7.39 -24.18
C SER A 216 11.78 -7.83 -23.00
N VAL A 217 12.91 -7.16 -22.73
CA VAL A 217 13.60 -7.28 -21.43
C VAL A 217 12.67 -6.91 -20.26
N PHE A 218 11.52 -6.32 -20.56
CA PHE A 218 10.54 -5.84 -19.64
C PHE A 218 9.11 -6.39 -19.91
N SER A 219 8.92 -7.43 -20.72
CA SER A 219 7.57 -7.98 -20.95
C SER A 219 7.08 -8.87 -19.80
N ASP A 220 5.77 -8.90 -19.59
CA ASP A 220 5.08 -9.58 -18.48
C ASP A 220 5.20 -11.12 -18.48
N ASN A 221 5.75 -11.68 -19.56
CA ASN A 221 6.08 -13.09 -19.66
C ASN A 221 7.26 -13.25 -20.64
N PRO A 222 8.46 -13.59 -20.13
CA PRO A 222 9.63 -13.84 -20.97
C PRO A 222 9.38 -14.93 -22.01
N GLU A 223 8.55 -15.93 -21.68
CA GLU A 223 8.16 -17.00 -22.61
C GLU A 223 7.25 -16.50 -23.71
N MET A 224 6.30 -15.57 -23.44
CA MET A 224 5.55 -14.91 -24.51
C MET A 224 6.41 -13.97 -25.34
N GLY A 225 7.40 -13.30 -24.75
CA GLY A 225 8.35 -12.46 -25.52
C GLY A 225 9.19 -13.30 -26.49
N ILE A 226 9.60 -14.49 -26.06
CA ILE A 226 10.28 -15.49 -26.90
C ILE A 226 9.32 -16.09 -27.92
N ASP A 227 8.10 -16.48 -27.53
CA ASP A 227 7.09 -17.05 -28.43
C ASP A 227 6.57 -16.03 -29.45
N ASP A 228 6.42 -14.75 -29.10
CA ASP A 228 6.12 -13.67 -30.03
C ASP A 228 7.32 -13.38 -30.94
N GLY A 229 8.54 -13.57 -30.43
CA GLY A 229 9.76 -13.58 -31.23
C GLY A 229 9.75 -14.70 -32.26
N VAL A 230 9.41 -15.92 -31.85
CA VAL A 230 9.28 -17.11 -32.72
C VAL A 230 8.13 -16.94 -33.71
N ARG A 231 6.95 -16.47 -33.28
CA ARG A 231 5.83 -16.14 -34.17
C ARG A 231 6.13 -15.04 -35.15
N ASN A 232 6.87 -14.00 -34.77
CA ASN A 232 7.32 -12.96 -35.71
C ASN A 232 8.37 -13.49 -36.71
N ILE A 233 9.01 -14.63 -36.43
CA ILE A 233 9.86 -15.31 -37.40
C ILE A 233 9.01 -16.23 -38.28
N ASP A 234 8.08 -16.98 -37.70
CA ASP A 234 7.21 -17.95 -38.40
C ASP A 234 6.11 -17.32 -39.26
N ASP A 235 5.56 -16.15 -38.90
CA ASP A 235 4.56 -15.43 -39.71
C ASP A 235 5.18 -14.82 -41.00
N TYR A 236 6.51 -14.80 -41.12
CA TYR A 236 7.24 -14.13 -42.19
C TYR A 236 8.16 -15.04 -43.03
N LEU A 237 8.46 -16.26 -42.55
CA LEU A 237 9.06 -17.36 -43.32
C LEU A 237 8.00 -18.15 -44.08
#